data_AF-A0A7S3EVB9-F1
#
_entry.id   AF-A0A7S3EVB9-F1
#
_cell.length_a   1.000
_cell.length_b   1.000
_cell.length_c   1.000
_cell.angle_alpha   90.00
_cell.angle_beta   90.00
_cell.angle_gamma   90.00
#
_symmetry.space_group_name_H-M   'P 1'
#
loop_
_entity.id
_entity.type
_entity.pdbx_description
1 polymer ?
#
loop_
_entity_poly.entity_id
_entity_poly.type
_entity_poly.pdbx_seq_one_letter_code
_entity_poly.pdbx_strand_id
1 'polypeptide(L)'
;STRENMPSQRLAISANGPRPTQHGNDNPSWLTEGNFSAAALESILRDHISTVMQGVKAAANGSSPMAWDVVNEATNNTAFYKPNTWFPTLPTYVDVAFKAAREADNETLLFYNDFGVAAA
;
A
#
# COMPACT_ATOMS: atom_id res chain seq x y z
N SER A 1 -18.83 -1.83 19.71
CA SER A 1 -19.88 -1.85 18.67
C SER A 1 -19.54 -0.78 17.65
N THR A 2 -19.07 -0.99 16.42
CA THR A 2 -18.78 -2.16 15.58
C THR A 2 -17.85 -1.63 14.47
N ARG A 3 -16.53 -1.81 14.58
CA ARG A 3 -15.58 -1.53 13.49
C ARG A 3 -14.94 -2.79 12.90
N GLU A 4 -15.22 -3.95 13.48
CA GLU A 4 -14.54 -5.21 13.15
C GLU A 4 -15.14 -6.00 11.98
N ASN A 5 -16.15 -5.50 11.26
CA ASN A 5 -16.86 -6.32 10.27
C ASN A 5 -17.10 -5.67 8.88
N MET A 6 -16.29 -4.69 8.49
CA MET A 6 -16.29 -4.24 7.09
C MET A 6 -15.31 -5.12 6.28
N PRO A 7 -15.73 -5.75 5.17
CA PRO A 7 -14.83 -6.48 4.28
C PRO A 7 -13.90 -5.46 3.59
N SER A 8 -12.80 -5.15 4.25
CA SER A 8 -11.69 -4.36 3.70
C SER A 8 -10.80 -5.30 2.89
N GLN A 9 -10.46 -4.89 1.66
CA GLN A 9 -9.41 -5.54 0.91
C GLN A 9 -8.09 -4.90 1.32
N ARG A 10 -7.15 -5.74 1.75
CA ARG A 10 -5.82 -5.31 2.17
C ARG A 10 -4.88 -5.44 0.99
N LEU A 11 -3.91 -4.52 0.97
CA LEU A 11 -2.75 -4.45 0.08
C LEU A 11 -2.91 -3.48 -1.10
N ALA A 12 -2.24 -2.33 -0.99
CA ALA A 12 -1.73 -1.63 -2.17
C ALA A 12 -0.24 -1.27 -2.04
N ILE A 13 0.31 -1.04 -0.84
CA ILE A 13 1.76 -0.98 -0.57
C ILE A 13 2.06 -1.39 0.88
N SER A 14 2.90 -2.39 1.09
CA SER A 14 3.49 -2.68 2.41
C SER A 14 4.79 -1.89 2.57
N ALA A 15 4.82 -0.94 3.52
CA ALA A 15 6.03 -0.17 3.85
C ALA A 15 6.95 -0.92 4.84
N ASN A 16 6.64 -2.18 5.16
CA ASN A 16 7.44 -2.99 6.04
C ASN A 16 8.74 -3.43 5.34
N GLY A 17 9.87 -2.88 5.79
CA GLY A 17 11.17 -3.54 5.64
C GLY A 17 11.19 -4.86 6.44
N PRO A 18 12.22 -5.71 6.27
CA PRO A 18 12.24 -7.05 6.86
C PRO A 18 12.07 -6.99 8.39
N ARG A 19 10.89 -7.34 8.89
CA ARG A 19 10.62 -7.51 10.32
C ARG A 19 10.71 -9.00 10.66
N PRO A 20 11.46 -9.44 11.69
CA PRO A 20 11.71 -10.87 11.90
C PRO A 20 10.54 -11.64 12.52
N THR A 21 9.41 -11.02 12.87
CA THR A 21 8.40 -11.66 13.75
C THR A 21 6.93 -11.43 13.39
N GLN A 22 6.62 -11.07 12.15
CA GLN A 22 5.29 -11.32 11.57
C GLN A 22 5.50 -11.80 10.14
N HIS A 23 4.73 -12.82 9.71
CA HIS A 23 4.70 -13.25 8.32
C HIS A 23 4.52 -12.05 7.39
N GLY A 24 5.51 -11.75 6.54
CA GLY A 24 5.37 -10.71 5.52
C GLY A 24 6.68 -10.07 5.12
N ASN A 25 7.53 -10.81 4.41
CA ASN A 25 8.39 -10.18 3.42
C ASN A 25 7.52 -9.98 2.17
N ASP A 26 6.61 -9.01 2.21
CA ASP A 26 5.53 -8.88 1.20
C ASP A 26 6.02 -8.34 -0.15
N ASN A 27 7.26 -7.82 -0.19
CA ASN A 27 7.87 -7.35 -1.42
C ASN A 27 8.71 -8.47 -2.06
N PRO A 28 8.54 -8.74 -3.36
CA PRO A 28 9.33 -9.75 -4.05
C PRO A 28 10.81 -9.33 -4.13
N SER A 29 11.74 -10.29 -4.09
CA SER A 29 13.19 -10.01 -4.01
C SER A 29 13.71 -9.13 -5.15
N TRP A 30 13.16 -9.28 -6.36
CA TRP A 30 13.52 -8.46 -7.52
C TRP A 30 13.27 -6.96 -7.28
N LEU A 31 12.28 -6.61 -6.45
CA LEU A 31 11.94 -5.22 -6.15
C LEU A 31 12.93 -4.64 -5.13
N THR A 32 13.31 -5.43 -4.12
CA THR A 32 14.23 -5.00 -3.06
C THR A 32 15.69 -4.99 -3.50
N GLU A 33 16.06 -5.82 -4.47
CA GLU A 33 17.42 -5.93 -5.01
C GLU A 33 17.62 -5.09 -6.28
N GLY A 34 16.53 -4.66 -6.91
CA GLY A 34 16.57 -3.80 -8.08
C GLY A 34 16.96 -2.38 -7.68
N ASN A 35 18.16 -1.94 -8.06
CA ASN A 35 18.65 -0.59 -7.83
C ASN A 35 17.95 0.41 -8.78
N PHE A 36 16.67 0.68 -8.50
CA PHE A 36 15.79 1.49 -9.35
C PHE A 36 15.95 2.99 -9.11
N SER A 37 15.70 3.79 -10.15
CA SER A 37 15.51 5.23 -10.02
C SER A 37 14.14 5.57 -9.43
N ALA A 38 13.96 6.79 -8.95
CA ALA A 38 12.67 7.28 -8.46
C ALA A 38 11.55 7.11 -9.49
N ALA A 39 11.82 7.45 -10.76
CA ALA A 39 10.85 7.32 -11.85
C ALA A 39 10.49 5.85 -12.16
N ALA A 40 11.46 4.94 -12.08
CA ALA A 40 11.21 3.51 -12.26
C ALA A 40 10.37 2.95 -11.10
N LEU A 41 10.69 3.33 -9.86
CA LEU A 41 9.88 2.96 -8.70
C LEU A 41 8.45 3.51 -8.77
N GLU A 42 8.28 4.75 -9.23
CA GLU A 42 6.95 5.34 -9.43
C GLU A 42 6.13 4.54 -10.46
N SER A 43 6.73 4.16 -11.60
CA SER A 43 6.06 3.33 -12.61
C SER A 43 5.67 1.97 -12.04
N ILE A 44 6.62 1.28 -11.40
CA ILE A 44 6.37 -0.04 -10.78
C ILE A 44 5.22 0.06 -9.77
N LEU A 45 5.20 1.12 -8.98
CA LEU A 45 4.18 1.33 -7.96
C LEU A 45 2.79 1.55 -8.56
N ARG A 46 2.69 2.44 -9.56
CA ARG A 46 1.44 2.69 -10.29
C ARG A 46 0.92 1.41 -10.95
N ASP A 47 1.80 0.67 -11.60
CA ASP A 47 1.48 -0.57 -12.31
C ASP A 47 0.99 -1.65 -11.33
N HIS A 48 1.66 -1.80 -10.18
CA HIS A 48 1.25 -2.75 -9.14
C HIS A 48 -0.15 -2.44 -8.61
N ILE A 49 -0.40 -1.20 -8.20
CA ILE A 49 -1.68 -0.77 -7.62
C ILE A 49 -2.81 -0.96 -8.64
N SER A 50 -2.61 -0.51 -9.89
CA SER A 50 -3.60 -0.67 -10.95
C SER A 50 -3.91 -2.15 -11.19
N THR A 51 -2.89 -3.00 -11.27
CA THR A 51 -3.05 -4.44 -11.54
C THR A 51 -3.82 -5.14 -10.43
N VAL A 52 -3.48 -4.87 -9.17
CA VAL A 52 -4.14 -5.51 -8.01
C VAL A 52 -5.60 -5.07 -7.91
N MET A 53 -5.86 -3.76 -7.97
CA MET A 53 -7.22 -3.23 -7.82
C MET A 53 -8.13 -3.69 -8.96
N GLN A 54 -7.64 -3.67 -10.20
CA GLN A 54 -8.40 -4.18 -11.36
C GLN A 54 -8.64 -5.68 -11.26
N GLY A 55 -7.64 -6.46 -10.81
CA GLY A 55 -7.79 -7.90 -10.60
C GLY A 55 -8.85 -8.24 -9.57
N VAL A 56 -8.88 -7.54 -8.43
CA VAL A 56 -9.91 -7.71 -7.40
C VAL A 56 -11.28 -7.31 -7.90
N LYS A 57 -11.40 -6.17 -8.59
CA LYS A 57 -12.66 -5.72 -9.18
C LYS A 57 -13.18 -6.72 -10.22
N ALA A 58 -12.31 -7.27 -11.06
CA ALA A 58 -12.67 -8.32 -12.01
C ALA A 58 -13.15 -9.60 -11.32
N ALA A 59 -12.47 -10.04 -10.25
CA ALA A 59 -12.89 -11.19 -9.44
C ALA A 59 -14.24 -10.95 -8.73
N ALA A 60 -14.57 -9.69 -8.44
CA ALA A 60 -15.86 -9.26 -7.88
C ALA A 60 -16.92 -8.90 -8.96
N ASN A 61 -16.78 -9.42 -10.18
CA ASN A 61 -17.69 -9.18 -11.30
C ASN A 61 -17.89 -7.69 -11.63
N GLY A 62 -16.83 -6.90 -11.53
CA GLY A 62 -16.85 -5.46 -11.77
C GLY A 62 -17.28 -4.63 -10.56
N SER A 63 -17.57 -5.25 -9.41
CA SER A 63 -17.97 -4.52 -8.20
C SER A 63 -16.77 -3.95 -7.47
N SER A 64 -16.85 -2.67 -7.13
CA SER A 64 -15.85 -1.96 -6.32
C SER A 64 -15.93 -2.44 -4.87
N PRO A 65 -14.81 -2.82 -4.22
CA PRO A 65 -14.82 -3.10 -2.79
C PRO A 65 -15.12 -1.82 -2.01
N MET A 66 -15.69 -1.96 -0.82
CA MET A 66 -16.09 -0.80 0.00
C MET A 66 -14.88 0.05 0.42
N ALA A 67 -13.74 -0.58 0.69
CA ALA A 67 -12.54 0.08 1.18
C ALA A 67 -11.25 -0.64 0.80
N TRP A 68 -10.19 0.14 0.60
CA TRP A 68 -8.81 -0.30 0.44
C TRP A 68 -7.88 0.31 1.49
N ASP A 69 -7.01 -0.51 2.05
CA ASP A 69 -5.83 -0.05 2.77
C ASP A 69 -4.69 0.18 1.77
N VAL A 70 -4.52 1.44 1.34
CA VAL A 70 -3.60 1.80 0.24
C VAL A 70 -2.14 1.75 0.67
N VAL A 71 -1.84 2.24 1.87
CA VAL A 71 -0.49 2.19 2.45
C VAL A 71 -0.60 1.65 3.85
N ASN A 72 0.19 0.62 4.15
CA ASN A 72 0.29 0.04 5.49
C ASN A 72 1.63 0.40 6.16
N GLU A 73 1.55 0.95 7.37
CA GLU A 73 2.68 1.13 8.31
C GLU A 73 3.87 1.99 7.86
N ALA A 74 3.61 3.07 7.12
CA ALA A 74 4.67 3.97 6.65
C ALA A 74 5.34 4.78 7.78
N THR A 75 4.69 4.96 8.94
CA THR A 75 5.13 5.89 10.01
C THR A 75 5.62 5.15 11.25
N ASN A 76 6.63 5.67 11.95
CA ASN A 76 7.01 5.21 13.30
C ASN A 76 6.92 6.39 14.30
N ASN A 77 7.17 6.10 15.58
CA ASN A 77 7.07 7.08 16.67
C ASN A 77 8.08 8.26 16.57
N THR A 78 8.99 8.26 15.58
CA THR A 78 10.08 9.23 15.47
C THR A 78 10.20 9.88 14.10
N ALA A 79 9.50 9.40 13.06
CA ALA A 79 9.57 9.90 11.69
C ALA A 79 8.26 9.68 10.92
N PHE A 80 7.94 10.66 10.06
CA PHE A 80 6.79 10.58 9.15
C PHE A 80 6.91 9.43 8.13
N TYR A 81 8.13 9.10 7.68
CA TYR A 81 8.37 7.93 6.81
C TYR A 81 9.53 7.09 7.35
N LYS A 82 9.27 5.80 7.56
CA LYS A 82 10.33 4.79 7.81
C LYS A 82 11.09 4.51 6.50
N PRO A 83 12.42 4.37 6.54
CA PRO A 83 13.17 3.78 5.43
C PRO A 83 12.57 2.44 5.00
N ASN A 84 12.30 2.29 3.71
CA ASN A 84 11.72 1.11 3.10
C ASN A 84 12.12 1.03 1.62
N THR A 85 11.58 0.08 0.87
CA THR A 85 11.89 -0.09 -0.56
C THR A 85 11.62 1.17 -1.41
N TRP A 86 10.65 1.98 -1.01
CA TRP A 86 10.24 3.21 -1.69
C TRP A 86 10.95 4.44 -1.14
N PHE A 87 11.03 4.59 0.20
CA PHE A 87 11.66 5.75 0.84
C PHE A 87 13.11 5.44 1.25
N PRO A 88 14.11 6.28 0.89
CA PRO A 88 13.97 7.67 0.43
C PRO A 88 14.00 7.88 -1.09
N THR A 89 14.19 6.83 -1.89
CA THR A 89 14.37 6.94 -3.35
C THR A 89 13.18 7.60 -4.05
N LEU A 90 11.96 7.35 -3.58
CA LEU A 90 10.72 7.98 -4.00
C LEU A 90 10.00 8.57 -2.77
N PRO A 91 10.32 9.81 -2.37
CA PRO A 91 9.72 10.44 -1.18
C PRO A 91 8.20 10.64 -1.28
N THR A 92 7.68 10.72 -2.50
CA THR A 92 6.26 10.96 -2.82
C THR A 92 5.46 9.67 -2.97
N TYR A 93 6.00 8.50 -2.60
CA TYR A 93 5.37 7.21 -2.89
C TYR A 93 3.96 7.08 -2.32
N VAL A 94 3.68 7.69 -1.16
CA VAL A 94 2.33 7.72 -0.57
C VAL A 94 1.36 8.48 -1.48
N ASP A 95 1.72 9.68 -1.92
CA ASP A 95 0.88 10.48 -2.83
C ASP A 95 0.65 9.77 -4.17
N VAL A 96 1.70 9.16 -4.71
CA VAL A 96 1.61 8.34 -5.94
C VAL A 96 0.63 7.19 -5.72
N ALA A 97 0.69 6.52 -4.57
CA ALA A 97 -0.17 5.40 -4.25
C ALA A 97 -1.65 5.77 -4.24
N PHE A 98 -2.00 6.85 -3.54
CA PHE A 98 -3.39 7.31 -3.44
C PHE A 98 -3.92 7.81 -4.78
N LYS A 99 -3.08 8.46 -5.60
CA LYS A 99 -3.45 8.87 -6.95
C LYS A 99 -3.71 7.66 -7.84
N ALA A 100 -2.80 6.70 -7.88
CA ALA A 100 -2.96 5.47 -8.65
C ALA A 100 -4.21 4.68 -8.22
N ALA A 101 -4.46 4.59 -6.91
CA ALA A 101 -5.64 3.90 -6.39
C ALA A 101 -6.95 4.61 -6.78
N ARG A 102 -6.99 5.94 -6.70
CA ARG A 102 -8.17 6.72 -7.14
C ARG A 102 -8.38 6.64 -8.65
N GLU A 103 -7.31 6.58 -9.44
CA GLU A 103 -7.37 6.38 -10.89
C GLU A 103 -7.92 4.98 -11.23
N ALA A 104 -7.58 3.95 -10.45
CA ALA A 104 -8.04 2.58 -10.66
C ALA A 104 -9.50 2.35 -10.21
N ASP A 105 -9.94 2.99 -9.14
CA ASP A 105 -11.31 2.90 -8.62
C ASP A 105 -11.74 4.22 -7.96
N ASN A 106 -12.74 4.88 -8.56
CA ASN A 106 -13.25 6.15 -8.07
C ASN A 106 -14.42 6.01 -7.08
N GLU A 107 -14.91 4.80 -6.80
CA GLU A 107 -16.05 4.54 -5.92
C GLU A 107 -15.62 4.04 -4.54
N THR A 108 -14.43 3.46 -4.45
CA THR A 108 -13.93 2.89 -3.21
C THR A 108 -13.40 3.94 -2.22
N LEU A 109 -13.49 3.62 -0.92
CA LEU A 109 -12.87 4.38 0.15
C LEU A 109 -11.39 4.01 0.24
N LEU A 110 -10.51 5.01 0.32
CA LEU A 110 -9.06 4.81 0.38
C LEU A 110 -8.54 5.20 1.76
N PHE A 111 -7.90 4.26 2.44
CA PHE A 111 -7.39 4.44 3.79
C PHE A 111 -5.87 4.32 3.85
N TYR A 112 -5.29 5.10 4.75
CA TYR A 112 -3.95 4.88 5.30
C TYR A 112 -4.11 4.09 6.59
N ASN A 113 -3.48 2.91 6.70
CA ASN A 113 -3.55 2.08 7.90
C ASN A 113 -2.18 1.96 8.57
N ASP A 114 -2.13 2.11 9.89
CA ASP A 114 -0.91 1.94 10.68
C ASP A 114 -1.27 1.26 12.01
N PHE A 115 -0.55 0.21 12.40
CA PHE A 115 -0.90 -0.59 13.59
C PHE A 115 -0.60 0.13 14.93
N GLY A 116 -0.12 1.38 14.89
CA GLY A 116 0.25 2.17 16.07
C GLY A 116 -0.78 3.19 16.58
N VAL A 117 -1.89 3.45 15.89
CA VAL A 117 -2.86 4.49 16.31
C VAL A 117 -3.87 4.06 17.39
N ALA A 118 -3.80 2.82 17.88
CA ALA A 118 -4.74 2.25 18.84
C ALA A 118 -4.19 2.06 20.27
N ALA A 119 -3.11 2.74 20.65
CA ALA A 119 -2.66 2.78 22.03
C ALA A 119 -2.43 4.23 22.49
N ALA A 120 -3.53 4.88 22.90
CA ALA A 120 -3.52 6.02 23.79
C ALA A 120 -4.43 5.71 24.98
#